data_AF-A0A0F7LZT5-F1
#
_entry.id   AF-A0A0F7LZT5-F1
#
_cell.length_a   1.000
_cell.length_b   1.000
_cell.length_c   1.000
_cell.angle_alpha   90.00
_cell.angle_beta   90.00
_cell.angle_gamma   90.00
#
_symmetry.space_group_name_H-M   'P 1'
#
loop_
_entity.id
_entity.type
_entity.pdbx_description
1 polymer ?
#
loop_
_entity_poly.entity_id
_entity_poly.type
_entity_poly.pdbx_seq_one_letter_code
_entity_poly.pdbx_strand_id
1 'polypeptide(L)'
;MPAYVLLAKIAIAASVIGFASWLADKKPVLAGFLVALPLVSILAILFSYLEHRDAENSITFAKSIMIGVPVSYFFFLPFFFAERLQLGFWGSYLSGLLLLVVGYFVHRSVVALLN
;
A
#
# COMPACT_ATOMS: atom_id res chain seq x y z
N MET A 1 0.98 -24.41 5.68
CA MET A 1 0.11 -24.41 4.49
C MET A 1 0.81 -25.10 3.33
N PRO A 2 0.14 -25.90 2.47
CA PRO A 2 0.79 -26.57 1.36
C PRO A 2 1.19 -25.61 0.23
N ALA A 3 2.24 -25.96 -0.52
CA ALA A 3 2.89 -25.08 -1.50
C ALA A 3 1.94 -24.55 -2.60
N TYR A 4 1.00 -25.37 -3.07
CA TYR A 4 0.05 -24.97 -4.11
C TYR A 4 -0.89 -23.84 -3.66
N VAL A 5 -1.25 -23.78 -2.37
CA VAL A 5 -2.08 -22.68 -1.84
C VAL A 5 -1.28 -21.38 -1.78
N LEU A 6 0.02 -21.45 -1.46
CA LEU A 6 0.90 -20.28 -1.46
C LEU A 6 1.04 -19.73 -2.87
N LEU A 7 1.28 -20.60 -3.85
CA LEU A 7 1.36 -20.23 -5.27
C LEU A 7 0.05 -19.60 -5.76
N ALA A 8 -1.11 -20.13 -5.35
CA ALA A 8 -2.41 -19.54 -5.69
C ALA A 8 -2.58 -18.12 -5.09
N LYS A 9 -2.21 -17.92 -3.82
CA LYS A 9 -2.23 -16.59 -3.18
C LYS A 9 -1.35 -15.58 -3.94
N ILE A 10 -0.14 -16.00 -4.31
CA ILE A 10 0.80 -15.18 -5.09
C ILE A 10 0.22 -14.86 -6.46
N ALA A 11 -0.33 -15.85 -7.17
CA ALA A 11 -0.90 -15.65 -8.49
C ALA A 11 -2.07 -14.65 -8.46
N ILE A 12 -2.95 -14.73 -7.46
CA ILE A 12 -4.05 -13.77 -7.28
C ILE A 12 -3.52 -12.37 -7.01
N ALA A 13 -2.59 -12.22 -6.06
CA ALA A 13 -2.02 -10.91 -5.72
C ALA A 13 -1.26 -10.27 -6.90
N ALA A 14 -0.45 -11.06 -7.60
CA ALA A 14 0.28 -10.62 -8.78
C ALA A 14 -0.68 -10.24 -9.93
N SER A 15 -1.78 -10.96 -10.09
CA SER A 15 -2.80 -10.63 -11.08
C SER A 15 -3.47 -9.28 -10.81
N VAL A 16 -3.72 -8.93 -9.54
CA VAL A 16 -4.27 -7.60 -9.19
C VAL A 16 -3.31 -6.49 -9.56
N ILE A 17 -2.02 -6.61 -9.19
CA ILE A 17 -1.00 -5.61 -9.51
C ILE A 17 -0.77 -5.53 -11.02
N GLY A 18 -0.66 -6.68 -11.69
CA GLY A 18 -0.48 -6.77 -13.14
C GLY A 18 -1.64 -6.16 -13.92
N PHE A 19 -2.87 -6.44 -13.49
CA PHE A 19 -4.08 -5.86 -14.10
C PHE A 19 -4.11 -4.34 -13.92
N ALA A 20 -3.85 -3.83 -12.70
CA ALA A 20 -3.83 -2.40 -12.45
C ALA A 20 -2.73 -1.68 -13.25
N SER A 21 -1.55 -2.30 -13.36
CA SER A 21 -0.42 -1.77 -14.13
C SER A 21 -0.72 -1.71 -15.63
N TRP A 22 -1.31 -2.78 -16.18
CA TRP A 22 -1.76 -2.82 -17.57
C TRP A 22 -2.88 -1.80 -17.83
N LEU A 23 -3.80 -1.63 -16.89
CA LEU A 23 -4.88 -0.66 -17.02
C LEU A 23 -4.36 0.78 -16.93
N ALA A 24 -3.26 1.03 -16.22
CA ALA A 24 -2.66 2.36 -16.11
C ALA A 24 -2.21 2.91 -17.46
N ASP A 25 -1.72 2.04 -18.36
CA ASP A 25 -1.36 2.41 -19.72
C ASP A 25 -2.56 2.88 -20.55
N LYS A 26 -3.73 2.26 -20.33
CA LYS A 26 -4.94 2.53 -21.12
C LYS A 26 -5.84 3.61 -20.51
N LYS A 27 -5.99 3.59 -19.18
CA LYS A 27 -6.90 4.44 -18.39
C LYS A 27 -6.23 4.82 -17.05
N PRO A 28 -5.25 5.75 -17.07
CA PRO A 28 -4.46 6.11 -15.90
C PRO A 28 -5.29 6.49 -14.67
N VAL A 29 -6.35 7.29 -14.85
CA VAL A 29 -7.22 7.74 -13.75
C VAL A 29 -7.97 6.57 -13.09
N LEU A 30 -8.50 5.64 -13.90
CA LEU A 30 -9.19 4.45 -13.39
C LEU A 30 -8.23 3.48 -12.69
N ALA A 31 -7.03 3.29 -13.25
CA ALA A 31 -6.01 2.48 -12.63
C ALA A 31 -5.54 3.09 -11.30
N GLY A 32 -5.34 4.41 -11.25
CA GLY A 32 -5.01 5.13 -10.02
C GLY A 32 -6.10 4.94 -8.95
N PHE A 33 -7.37 5.04 -9.33
CA PHE A 33 -8.50 4.75 -8.43
C PHE A 33 -8.47 3.30 -7.92
N LEU A 34 -8.27 2.31 -8.80
CA LEU A 34 -8.20 0.90 -8.40
C LEU A 34 -7.01 0.59 -7.50
N VAL A 35 -5.85 1.20 -7.74
CA VAL A 35 -4.66 1.05 -6.87
C VAL A 35 -4.87 1.76 -5.53
N ALA A 36 -5.62 2.86 -5.50
CA ALA A 36 -5.96 3.56 -4.27
C ALA A 36 -6.96 2.77 -3.41
N LEU A 37 -7.76 1.88 -4.00
CA LEU A 37 -8.53 0.92 -3.22
C LEU A 37 -7.59 0.01 -2.42
N PRO A 38 -7.97 -0.40 -1.21
CA PRO A 38 -7.13 -1.24 -0.35
C PRO A 38 -7.15 -2.72 -0.80
N LEU A 39 -7.00 -3.01 -2.11
CA LEU A 39 -7.12 -4.35 -2.68
C LEU A 39 -6.09 -5.31 -2.10
N VAL A 40 -4.85 -4.86 -1.94
CA VAL A 40 -3.78 -5.66 -1.31
C VAL A 40 -4.13 -5.96 0.14
N SER A 41 -4.62 -4.96 0.88
CA SER A 41 -5.04 -5.12 2.28
C SER A 41 -6.22 -6.09 2.42
N ILE A 42 -7.23 -6.00 1.55
CA ILE A 42 -8.38 -6.91 1.51
C ILE A 42 -7.90 -8.35 1.34
N LEU A 43 -7.03 -8.60 0.35
CA LEU A 43 -6.47 -9.92 0.10
C LEU A 43 -5.60 -10.42 1.26
N ALA A 44 -4.75 -9.56 1.82
CA ALA A 44 -3.87 -9.92 2.93
C ALA A 44 -4.66 -10.30 4.20
N ILE A 45 -5.68 -9.53 4.55
CA ILE A 45 -6.55 -9.83 5.70
C ILE A 45 -7.32 -11.14 5.46
N LEU A 46 -7.91 -11.31 4.26
CA LEU A 46 -8.64 -12.52 3.91
C LEU A 46 -7.74 -13.76 3.96
N PHE A 47 -6.55 -13.69 3.37
CA PHE A 47 -5.60 -14.80 3.36
C PHE A 47 -5.06 -15.12 4.75
N SER A 48 -4.85 -14.11 5.59
CA SER A 48 -4.45 -14.28 6.99
C SER A 48 -5.54 -15.01 7.79
N TYR A 49 -6.80 -14.54 7.67
CA TYR A 49 -7.95 -15.15 8.35
C TYR A 49 -8.21 -16.58 7.89
N LEU A 50 -8.14 -16.85 6.59
CA LEU A 50 -8.37 -18.21 6.06
C LEU A 50 -7.32 -19.22 6.54
N GLU A 51 -6.09 -18.76 6.81
CA GLU A 51 -4.98 -19.61 7.21
C GLU A 51 -4.97 -19.88 8.72
N HIS A 52 -5.20 -18.84 9.54
CA HIS A 52 -5.07 -18.94 11.00
C HIS A 52 -6.42 -19.02 11.72
N ARG A 53 -7.53 -18.73 11.03
CA ARG A 53 -8.90 -18.64 11.58
C ARG A 53 -9.03 -17.75 12.82
N ASP A 54 -8.10 -16.80 12.94
CA ASP A 54 -8.01 -15.91 14.07
C ASP A 54 -8.59 -14.54 13.71
N ALA A 55 -9.80 -14.29 14.21
CA ALA A 55 -10.50 -13.03 13.99
C ALA A 55 -9.82 -11.86 14.73
N GLU A 56 -9.26 -12.08 15.92
CA GLU A 56 -8.65 -11.03 16.74
C GLU A 56 -7.36 -10.52 16.08
N ASN A 57 -6.51 -11.43 15.62
CA ASN A 57 -5.31 -11.07 14.86
C ASN A 57 -5.67 -10.40 13.53
N SER A 58 -6.72 -10.84 12.86
CA SER A 58 -7.20 -10.20 11.62
C SER A 58 -7.71 -8.78 11.84
N ILE A 59 -8.44 -8.53 12.95
CA ILE A 59 -8.91 -7.20 13.35
C ILE A 59 -7.74 -6.30 13.72
N THR A 60 -6.78 -6.82 14.49
CA THR A 60 -5.56 -6.08 14.86
C THR A 60 -4.75 -5.70 13.62
N PHE A 61 -4.62 -6.62 12.67
CA PHE A 61 -3.97 -6.34 11.40
C PHE A 61 -4.70 -5.27 10.58
N ALA A 62 -6.03 -5.33 10.49
CA ALA A 62 -6.83 -4.31 9.83
C ALA A 62 -6.68 -2.92 10.47
N LYS A 63 -6.68 -2.85 11.81
CA LYS A 63 -6.42 -1.61 12.57
C LYS A 63 -5.04 -1.05 12.26
N SER A 64 -4.02 -1.91 12.24
CA SER A 64 -2.65 -1.51 11.88
C SER A 64 -2.57 -0.94 10.47
N ILE A 65 -3.25 -1.57 9.50
CA ILE A 65 -3.32 -1.07 8.12
C ILE A 65 -3.99 0.30 8.08
N MET A 66 -5.13 0.47 8.76
CA MET A 66 -5.86 1.74 8.80
C MET A 66 -4.99 2.90 9.30
N ILE A 67 -4.15 2.66 10.31
CA ILE A 67 -3.21 3.65 10.84
C ILE A 67 -2.03 3.88 9.90
N GLY A 68 -1.57 2.82 9.20
CA GLY A 68 -0.47 2.90 8.24
C GLY A 68 -0.81 3.60 6.93
N VAL A 69 -2.06 3.55 6.47
CA VAL A 69 -2.49 4.16 5.19
C VAL A 69 -2.25 5.67 5.16
N PRO A 70 -2.58 6.48 6.19
CA PRO A 70 -2.23 7.89 6.22
C PRO A 70 -0.74 8.17 5.99
N VAL A 71 0.15 7.32 6.50
CA VAL A 71 1.60 7.45 6.30
C VAL A 71 1.98 7.18 4.84
N SER A 72 1.27 6.29 4.14
CA SER A 72 1.56 5.99 2.74
C SER A 72 1.27 7.17 1.81
N TYR A 73 0.42 8.13 2.21
CA TYR A 73 0.18 9.34 1.41
C TYR A 73 1.42 10.21 1.22
N PHE A 74 2.40 10.14 2.13
CA PHE A 74 3.66 10.88 1.99
C PHE A 74 4.45 10.48 0.73
N PHE A 75 4.33 9.24 0.28
CA PHE A 75 4.95 8.79 -0.97
C PHE A 75 4.43 9.56 -2.20
N PHE A 76 3.15 9.94 -2.20
CA PHE A 76 2.51 10.59 -3.35
C PHE A 76 2.72 12.11 -3.38
N LEU A 77 3.19 12.74 -2.29
CA LEU A 77 3.37 14.19 -2.22
C LEU A 77 4.31 14.75 -3.32
N PRO A 78 5.48 14.16 -3.60
CA PRO A 78 6.36 14.68 -4.65
C PRO A 78 5.81 14.50 -6.06
N PHE A 79 4.90 13.54 -6.27
CA PHE A 79 4.18 13.40 -7.53
C PHE A 79 3.13 14.50 -7.68
N PHE A 80 2.42 14.84 -6.60
CA PHE A 80 1.43 15.91 -6.60
C PHE A 80 2.04 17.29 -6.86
N PHE A 81 3.27 17.53 -6.40
CA PHE A 81 3.99 18.80 -6.59
C PHE A 81 5.10 18.75 -7.65
N ALA A 82 5.14 17.71 -8.50
CA ALA A 82 6.24 17.46 -9.43
C ALA A 82 6.54 18.66 -10.33
N GLU A 83 5.51 19.31 -10.89
CA GLU A 83 5.65 20.47 -11.76
C GLU A 83 6.23 21.69 -11.03
N ARG A 84 5.82 21.93 -9.78
CA ARG A 84 6.30 23.08 -8.98
C ARG A 84 7.74 22.89 -8.53
N LEU A 85 8.13 21.65 -8.25
CA LEU A 85 9.47 21.29 -7.80
C LEU A 85 10.41 20.94 -8.96
N GLN A 86 9.93 21.01 -10.21
CA GLN A 86 10.66 20.64 -11.42
C GLN A 86 11.24 19.21 -11.35
N LEU A 87 10.50 18.29 -10.74
CA LEU A 87 10.90 16.89 -10.58
C LEU A 87 10.44 16.06 -11.78
N GLY A 88 11.37 15.32 -12.38
CA GLY A 88 11.03 14.20 -13.28
C GLY A 88 10.55 12.98 -12.50
N PHE A 89 10.14 11.92 -13.21
CA PHE A 89 9.62 10.67 -12.61
C PHE A 89 10.53 10.11 -11.51
N TRP A 90 11.81 9.92 -11.80
CA TRP A 90 12.76 9.36 -10.83
C TRP A 90 12.97 10.27 -9.61
N GLY A 91 12.94 11.59 -9.82
CA GLY A 91 13.01 12.56 -8.73
C GLY A 91 11.81 12.42 -7.79
N SER A 92 10.59 12.40 -8.34
CA SER A 92 9.37 12.21 -7.55
C SER A 92 9.32 10.83 -6.87
N TYR A 93 9.74 9.77 -7.56
CA TYR A 93 9.74 8.41 -7.02
C TYR A 93 10.71 8.25 -5.84
N LEU A 94 11.97 8.67 -5.99
CA LEU A 94 12.97 8.53 -4.95
C LEU A 94 12.68 9.45 -3.76
N SER A 95 12.27 10.70 -4.01
CA SER A 95 11.86 11.60 -2.93
C SER A 95 10.60 11.10 -2.21
N GLY A 96 9.68 10.45 -2.93
CA GLY A 96 8.51 9.80 -2.33
C GLY A 96 8.91 8.67 -1.38
N LEU A 97 9.86 7.81 -1.79
CA LEU A 97 10.40 6.76 -0.93
C LEU A 97 11.09 7.34 0.32
N LEU A 98 11.88 8.40 0.16
CA LEU A 98 12.51 9.09 1.30
C LEU A 98 11.47 9.69 2.24
N LEU A 99 10.45 10.35 1.71
CA LEU A 99 9.35 10.91 2.50
C LEU A 99 8.53 9.83 3.21
N LEU A 100 8.38 8.64 2.62
CA LEU A 100 7.71 7.52 3.28
C LEU A 100 8.49 7.06 4.52
N VAL A 101 9.83 6.95 4.40
CA VAL A 101 10.70 6.62 5.53
C VAL A 101 10.61 7.69 6.62
N VAL A 102 10.73 8.96 6.25
CA VAL A 102 10.60 10.09 7.19
C VAL A 102 9.21 10.09 7.85
N GLY A 103 8.15 9.92 7.06
CA GLY A 103 6.77 9.88 7.51
C GLY A 103 6.52 8.78 8.54
N TYR A 104 7.13 7.61 8.37
CA TYR A 104 7.08 6.54 9.36
C TYR A 104 7.69 6.96 10.70
N PHE A 105 8.86 7.60 10.71
CA PHE A 105 9.51 8.07 11.94
C PHE A 105 8.72 9.19 12.62
N VAL A 106 8.15 10.12 11.84
CA VAL A 106 7.27 11.18 12.35
C VAL A 106 6.04 10.56 13.01
N HIS A 107 5.34 9.67 12.31
CA HIS A 107 4.17 8.98 12.84
C HIS A 107 4.49 8.23 14.14
N ARG A 108 5.59 7.46 14.15
CA ARG A 108 6.06 6.73 15.34
C ARG A 108 6.30 7.68 16.53
N SER A 109 6.95 8.82 16.28
CA SER A 109 7.26 9.79 17.33
C SER A 109 5.99 10.44 17.89
N VAL A 110 5.04 10.80 17.02
CA VAL A 110 3.74 11.36 17.44
C VAL A 110 2.96 10.36 18.29
N VAL A 111 2.86 9.10 17.85
CA VAL A 111 2.18 8.05 18.63
C VAL A 111 2.88 7.83 19.98
N ALA A 112 4.21 7.90 20.04
CA ALA A 112 4.95 7.76 21.30
C ALA A 112 4.75 8.95 22.26
N LEU A 113 4.45 10.15 21.77
CA LEU A 113 4.18 11.33 22.59
C LEU A 113 2.75 11.39 23.13
N LEU A 114 1.81 10.66 22.51
CA LEU A 114 0.39 10.62 22.86
C LEU A 114 0.02 9.48 23.83
N ASN A 115 0.94 8.53 24.07
CA ASN A 115 0.81 7.44 25.04
C ASN A 115 1.66 7.73 26.28
#